data_AF-U2QSM4-F1
#
_entry.id   AF-U2QSM4-F1
#
_cell.length_a   1.000
_cell.length_b   1.000
_cell.length_c   1.000
_cell.angle_alpha   90.00
_cell.angle_beta   90.00
_cell.angle_gamma   90.00
#
_symmetry.space_group_name_H-M   'P 1'
#
loop_
_entity.id
_entity.type
_entity.pdbx_description
1 polymer ?
#
loop_
_entity_poly.entity_id
_entity_poly.type
_entity_poly.pdbx_seq_one_letter_code
_entity_poly.pdbx_strand_id
1 'polypeptide(L)'
;ISGGFPEIAANLATLFDNPFSIKLCGDSLKTVLILLLCYGMGIGIYFSTRKNYRRREEHGSAKWGNVRAIDKKYRQKPLSENKLMTQNVCIGLNAKKHRRNLNTLVCGGSGAGKTRFYAKPNIMNAARNSYVILDPKGEILRDTGHLLEKKGYEVRVLDLISMEKSHCYNPFVYLQNDNDVQKLVTNLFKSTTPKGSQSNDPFWDTAASMLLLALVFYLHYEAPPEEQNFAMVMEMLRAGAIEDEDDPSPSPLDNLFSDLMIDNPDHIALKYYHSYHSGSSKTLKSIQITLAARLEKFNLESLAALTSADELDLQSLGEKKVALFALIPDNDSSFNFLVSILYTQLFQQLFYAADHIHGGCLPMPVHFMMDEFA
;
A
#
# COMPACT_ATOMS: atom_id res chain seq x y z
N ILE A 1 9.63 -40.32 -65.19
CA ILE A 1 11.00 -39.89 -65.58
C ILE A 1 11.94 -40.64 -64.64
N SER A 2 12.79 -41.51 -65.18
CA SER A 2 13.63 -42.43 -64.39
C SER A 2 15.11 -42.02 -64.30
N GLY A 3 15.55 -40.95 -64.97
CA GLY A 3 16.97 -40.55 -65.03
C GLY A 3 17.41 -39.42 -64.07
N GLY A 4 16.61 -39.07 -63.06
CA GLY A 4 17.02 -38.11 -62.02
C GLY A 4 17.26 -36.66 -62.51
N PHE A 5 17.97 -35.87 -61.70
CA PHE A 5 18.20 -34.42 -61.91
C PHE A 5 18.91 -34.04 -63.23
N PRO A 6 19.88 -34.82 -63.75
CA PRO A 6 20.59 -34.49 -64.99
C PRO A 6 19.69 -34.53 -66.24
N GLU A 7 18.74 -35.48 -66.29
CA GLU A 7 17.79 -35.63 -67.40
C GLU A 7 16.71 -34.53 -67.37
N ILE A 8 16.36 -34.02 -66.18
CA ILE A 8 15.46 -32.89 -65.98
C ILE A 8 16.11 -31.59 -66.45
N ALA A 9 17.41 -31.40 -66.19
CA ALA A 9 18.15 -30.22 -66.65
C ALA A 9 18.30 -30.18 -68.19
N ALA A 10 18.50 -31.34 -68.83
CA ALA A 10 18.59 -31.44 -70.29
C ALA A 10 17.25 -31.16 -71.00
N ASN A 11 16.12 -31.50 -70.37
CA ASN A 11 14.77 -31.25 -70.90
C ASN A 11 14.15 -29.92 -70.44
N LEU A 12 14.93 -29.07 -69.76
CA LEU A 12 14.41 -27.84 -69.17
C LEU A 12 14.06 -26.80 -70.24
N ALA A 13 14.84 -26.74 -71.33
CA ALA A 13 14.57 -25.87 -72.47
C ALA A 13 13.29 -26.26 -73.23
N THR A 14 13.04 -27.56 -73.42
CA THR A 14 11.84 -28.07 -74.10
C THR A 14 10.56 -27.95 -73.27
N LEU A 15 10.68 -27.92 -71.94
CA LEU A 15 9.57 -27.63 -71.02
C LEU A 15 9.10 -26.17 -71.08
N PHE A 16 9.98 -25.22 -71.41
CA PHE A 16 9.62 -23.80 -71.57
C PHE A 16 8.79 -23.54 -72.84
N ASP A 17 8.98 -24.33 -73.90
CA ASP A 17 8.20 -24.21 -75.14
C ASP A 17 6.76 -24.71 -75.02
N ASN A 18 6.47 -25.58 -74.03
CA ASN A 18 5.13 -26.12 -73.76
C ASN A 18 4.78 -26.06 -72.26
N PRO A 19 4.60 -24.85 -71.69
CA PRO A 19 4.51 -24.61 -70.25
C PRO A 19 3.27 -25.24 -69.58
N PHE A 20 2.26 -25.63 -70.36
CA PHE A 20 1.02 -26.24 -69.85
C PHE A 20 0.94 -27.76 -70.06
N SER A 21 2.03 -28.41 -70.49
CA SER A 21 2.10 -29.87 -70.70
C SER A 21 2.26 -30.66 -69.39
N ILE A 22 1.29 -30.53 -68.49
CA ILE A 22 1.32 -31.15 -67.14
C ILE A 22 1.03 -32.65 -67.25
N LYS A 23 2.04 -33.50 -66.98
CA LYS A 23 1.87 -34.96 -66.85
C LYS A 23 1.93 -35.38 -65.38
N LEU A 24 0.83 -35.94 -64.87
CA LEU A 24 0.77 -36.51 -63.53
C LEU A 24 1.57 -37.81 -63.47
N CYS A 25 2.62 -37.84 -62.65
CA CYS A 25 3.42 -39.01 -62.33
C CYS A 25 3.05 -39.55 -60.94
N GLY A 26 3.43 -40.79 -60.62
CA GLY A 26 3.08 -41.44 -59.34
C GLY A 26 3.50 -40.65 -58.08
N ASP A 27 4.60 -39.89 -58.15
CA ASP A 27 5.07 -39.04 -57.05
C ASP A 27 4.60 -37.58 -57.14
N SER A 28 3.87 -37.17 -58.18
CA SER A 28 3.38 -35.79 -58.34
C SER A 28 2.51 -35.34 -57.16
N LEU A 29 1.66 -36.23 -56.64
CA LEU A 29 0.84 -35.96 -55.46
C LEU A 29 1.68 -35.68 -54.22
N LYS A 30 2.72 -36.48 -53.96
CA LYS A 30 3.62 -36.28 -52.82
C LYS A 30 4.36 -34.95 -52.93
N THR A 31 4.86 -34.61 -54.11
CA THR A 31 5.58 -33.35 -54.35
C THR A 31 4.70 -32.13 -54.13
N VAL A 32 3.46 -32.14 -54.64
CA VAL A 32 2.49 -31.04 -54.42
C VAL A 32 2.18 -30.87 -52.93
N LEU A 33 1.98 -31.98 -52.21
CA LEU A 33 1.66 -31.96 -50.78
C LEU A 33 2.83 -31.41 -49.94
N ILE A 34 4.07 -31.81 -50.26
CA ILE A 34 5.28 -31.27 -49.62
C ILE A 34 5.41 -29.77 -49.88
N LEU A 35 5.21 -29.30 -51.13
CA LEU A 35 5.29 -27.88 -51.47
C LEU A 35 4.20 -27.06 -50.77
N LEU A 36 2.97 -27.58 -50.66
CA LEU A 36 1.90 -26.95 -49.90
C LEU A 36 2.23 -26.86 -48.40
N LEU A 37 2.86 -27.89 -47.85
CA LEU A 37 3.29 -27.90 -46.44
C LEU A 37 4.41 -26.88 -46.22
N CYS A 38 5.42 -26.83 -47.10
CA CYS A 38 6.47 -25.81 -47.07
C CYS A 38 5.89 -24.38 -47.21
N TYR A 39 4.91 -24.19 -48.10
CA TYR A 39 4.23 -22.91 -48.27
C TYR A 39 3.43 -22.50 -47.02
N GLY A 40 2.68 -23.44 -46.44
CA GLY A 40 1.97 -23.24 -45.17
C GLY A 40 2.93 -22.92 -44.02
N MET A 41 4.08 -23.59 -43.95
CA MET A 41 5.12 -23.30 -42.95
C MET A 41 5.74 -21.92 -43.17
N GLY A 42 6.01 -21.52 -44.42
CA GLY A 42 6.48 -20.17 -44.75
C GLY A 42 5.49 -19.08 -44.35
N ILE A 43 4.19 -19.30 -44.58
CA ILE A 43 3.12 -18.41 -44.10
C ILE A 43 3.12 -18.35 -42.57
N GLY A 44 3.22 -19.49 -41.90
CA GLY A 44 3.29 -19.57 -40.44
C GLY A 44 4.46 -18.77 -39.87
N ILE A 45 5.65 -18.91 -40.45
CA ILE A 45 6.84 -18.14 -40.05
C ILE A 45 6.62 -16.64 -40.29
N TYR A 46 6.05 -16.24 -41.42
CA TYR A 46 5.77 -14.84 -41.74
C TYR A 46 4.81 -14.20 -40.72
N PHE A 47 3.73 -14.90 -40.35
CA PHE A 47 2.81 -14.40 -39.33
C PHE A 47 3.42 -14.42 -37.92
N SER A 48 4.25 -15.42 -37.59
CA SER A 48 4.95 -15.50 -36.31
C SER A 48 6.04 -14.43 -36.14
N THR A 49 6.64 -13.98 -37.23
CA THR A 49 7.70 -12.96 -37.22
C THR A 49 7.16 -11.53 -37.34
N ARG A 50 5.85 -11.35 -37.54
CA ARG A 50 5.20 -10.04 -37.46
C ARG A 50 5.23 -9.50 -36.02
N LYS A 51 6.30 -8.77 -35.72
CA LYS A 51 6.39 -7.93 -34.54
C LYS A 51 5.75 -6.57 -34.82
N ASN A 52 5.15 -5.98 -33.79
CA ASN A 52 4.58 -4.61 -33.84
C ASN A 52 5.72 -3.58 -33.77
N TYR A 53 6.49 -3.46 -34.85
CA TYR A 53 7.52 -2.43 -34.97
C TYR A 53 6.87 -1.09 -35.37
N ARG A 54 7.23 -0.03 -34.64
CA ARG A 54 6.95 1.34 -35.07
C ARG A 54 8.22 1.93 -35.65
N ARG A 55 8.35 1.84 -36.98
CA ARG A 55 9.52 2.37 -37.68
C ARG A 55 9.45 3.89 -37.66
N ARG A 56 10.55 4.55 -37.29
CA ARG A 56 10.69 6.02 -37.19
C ARG A 56 9.93 6.69 -36.04
N GLU A 57 9.48 5.92 -35.05
CA GLU A 57 8.97 6.48 -33.79
C GLU A 57 9.94 6.17 -32.67
N GLU A 58 10.14 7.14 -31.78
CA GLU A 58 10.95 6.95 -30.58
C GLU A 58 10.26 5.97 -29.61
N HIS A 59 11.09 5.34 -28.79
CA HIS A 59 10.61 4.44 -27.74
C HIS A 59 9.80 5.25 -26.72
N GLY A 60 8.57 4.83 -26.44
CA GLY A 60 7.64 5.53 -25.53
C GLY A 60 6.52 6.32 -26.24
N SER A 61 6.52 6.38 -27.57
CA SER A 61 5.45 6.98 -28.38
C SER A 61 4.07 6.36 -28.11
N ALA A 62 3.05 7.20 -27.93
CA ALA A 62 1.66 6.79 -27.71
C ALA A 62 0.81 6.90 -28.99
N LYS A 63 -0.25 6.10 -29.09
CA LYS A 63 -1.27 6.23 -30.14
C LYS A 63 -2.66 6.01 -29.57
N TRP A 64 -3.66 6.62 -30.17
CA TRP A 64 -5.06 6.34 -29.87
C TRP A 64 -5.37 4.87 -30.18
N GLY A 65 -5.93 4.17 -29.20
CA GLY A 65 -6.32 2.78 -29.34
C GLY A 65 -7.82 2.65 -29.62
N ASN A 66 -8.20 1.54 -30.26
CA ASN A 66 -9.61 1.20 -30.42
C ASN A 66 -10.18 0.70 -29.07
N VAL A 67 -11.24 1.34 -28.61
CA VAL A 67 -11.88 1.07 -27.31
C VAL A 67 -12.26 -0.40 -27.15
N ARG A 68 -12.94 -1.00 -28.14
CA ARG A 68 -13.37 -2.40 -28.10
C ARG A 68 -12.19 -3.36 -28.05
N ALA A 69 -11.12 -3.04 -28.78
CA ALA A 69 -9.91 -3.87 -28.79
C ALA A 69 -9.15 -3.81 -27.45
N ILE A 70 -9.05 -2.62 -26.84
CA ILE A 70 -8.41 -2.43 -25.53
C ILE A 70 -9.21 -3.16 -24.46
N ASP A 71 -10.51 -2.94 -24.39
CA ASP A 71 -11.38 -3.58 -23.40
C ASP A 71 -11.36 -5.10 -23.55
N LYS A 72 -11.51 -5.65 -24.77
CA LYS A 72 -11.40 -7.10 -25.00
C LYS A 72 -10.07 -7.70 -24.54
N LYS A 73 -8.98 -6.92 -24.60
CA LYS A 73 -7.64 -7.36 -24.21
C LYS A 73 -7.45 -7.41 -22.69
N TYR A 74 -8.03 -6.47 -21.97
CA TYR A 74 -7.78 -6.29 -20.53
C TYR A 74 -8.95 -6.69 -19.64
N ARG A 75 -10.15 -6.89 -20.19
CA ARG A 75 -11.32 -7.37 -19.47
C ARG A 75 -11.14 -8.81 -19.00
N GLN A 76 -11.49 -9.05 -17.75
CA GLN A 76 -11.55 -10.35 -17.11
C GLN A 76 -13.01 -10.82 -16.97
N LYS A 77 -13.19 -12.14 -17.00
CA LYS A 77 -14.45 -12.79 -16.59
C LYS A 77 -14.17 -13.53 -15.27
N PRO A 78 -15.04 -13.43 -14.26
CA PRO A 78 -16.32 -12.70 -14.22
C PRO A 78 -16.16 -11.17 -14.20
N LEU A 79 -17.22 -10.43 -14.55
CA LEU A 79 -17.19 -8.96 -14.65
C LEU A 79 -16.88 -8.26 -13.32
N SER A 80 -17.28 -8.88 -12.20
CA SER A 80 -17.00 -8.39 -10.85
C SER A 80 -15.50 -8.30 -10.53
N GLU A 81 -14.64 -9.05 -11.21
CA GLU A 81 -13.18 -9.05 -11.00
C GLU A 81 -12.46 -8.03 -11.89
N ASN A 82 -13.13 -6.94 -12.22
CA ASN A 82 -12.54 -5.85 -12.98
C ASN A 82 -12.60 -4.54 -12.21
N LYS A 83 -11.55 -3.75 -12.39
CA LYS A 83 -11.53 -2.33 -12.06
C LYS A 83 -12.19 -1.54 -13.18
N LEU A 84 -13.15 -0.71 -12.83
CA LEU A 84 -13.88 0.15 -13.77
C LEU A 84 -13.03 1.39 -14.06
N MET A 85 -12.70 1.61 -15.33
CA MET A 85 -11.87 2.76 -15.74
C MET A 85 -12.71 3.83 -16.44
N THR A 86 -13.54 3.42 -17.40
CA THR A 86 -14.47 4.29 -18.11
C THR A 86 -15.78 3.53 -18.37
N GLN A 87 -16.76 4.18 -18.98
CA GLN A 87 -18.02 3.53 -19.40
C GLN A 87 -17.80 2.31 -20.31
N ASN A 88 -16.70 2.28 -21.07
CA ASN A 88 -16.47 1.27 -22.10
C ASN A 88 -15.24 0.39 -21.85
N VAL A 89 -14.42 0.71 -20.85
CA VAL A 89 -13.15 0.01 -20.58
C VAL A 89 -13.05 -0.34 -19.11
N CYS A 90 -12.69 -1.60 -18.87
CA CYS A 90 -12.33 -2.11 -17.55
C CYS A 90 -11.01 -2.89 -17.63
N ILE A 91 -10.34 -3.05 -16.50
CA ILE A 91 -9.08 -3.78 -16.39
C ILE A 91 -9.25 -4.88 -15.34
N GLY A 92 -8.96 -6.12 -15.72
CA GLY A 92 -9.01 -7.26 -14.81
C GLY A 92 -8.03 -7.14 -13.66
N LEU A 93 -8.45 -7.58 -12.47
CA LEU A 93 -7.63 -7.53 -11.26
C LEU A 93 -6.48 -8.54 -11.25
N ASN A 94 -6.47 -9.52 -12.17
CA ASN A 94 -5.35 -10.45 -12.30
C ASN A 94 -4.17 -9.81 -13.07
N ALA A 95 -3.30 -9.12 -12.33
CA ALA A 95 -2.11 -8.48 -12.87
C ALA A 95 -1.15 -9.48 -13.55
N LYS A 96 -1.08 -10.74 -13.11
CA LYS A 96 -0.22 -11.78 -13.72
C LYS A 96 -0.69 -12.13 -15.13
N LYS A 97 -2.01 -12.24 -15.33
CA LYS A 97 -2.63 -12.51 -16.64
C LYS A 97 -2.44 -11.34 -17.60
N HIS A 98 -2.72 -10.12 -17.14
CA HIS A 98 -2.71 -8.94 -18.00
C HIS A 98 -1.33 -8.27 -18.14
N ARG A 99 -0.37 -8.65 -17.28
CA ARG A 99 0.99 -8.08 -17.18
C ARG A 99 0.96 -6.55 -17.13
N ARG A 100 0.07 -6.01 -16.31
CA ARG A 100 -0.12 -4.56 -16.12
C ARG A 100 -0.21 -4.21 -14.65
N ASN A 101 0.39 -3.09 -14.31
CA ASN A 101 0.19 -2.45 -13.02
C ASN A 101 -1.27 -1.94 -12.94
N LEU A 102 -1.90 -2.14 -11.79
CA LEU A 102 -3.29 -1.77 -11.51
C LEU A 102 -3.40 -0.46 -10.70
N ASN A 103 -2.26 0.12 -10.32
CA ASN A 103 -2.20 1.46 -9.75
C ASN A 103 -2.77 2.45 -10.77
N THR A 104 -3.67 3.32 -10.32
CA THR A 104 -4.36 4.26 -11.19
C THR A 104 -4.35 5.62 -10.54
N LEU A 105 -3.84 6.60 -11.27
CA LEU A 105 -3.92 8.01 -10.91
C LEU A 105 -5.10 8.62 -11.68
N VAL A 106 -6.01 9.27 -10.95
CA VAL A 106 -7.15 9.98 -11.54
C VAL A 106 -6.96 11.46 -11.27
N CYS A 107 -6.62 12.22 -12.31
CA CYS A 107 -6.43 13.66 -12.22
C CYS A 107 -7.72 14.39 -12.64
N GLY A 108 -8.16 15.33 -11.82
CA GLY A 108 -9.29 16.20 -12.12
C GLY A 108 -9.41 17.30 -11.08
N GLY A 109 -9.81 18.50 -11.52
CA GLY A 109 -10.04 19.64 -10.63
C GLY A 109 -11.14 19.38 -9.60
N SER A 110 -11.33 20.33 -8.69
CA SER A 110 -12.48 20.30 -7.79
C SER A 110 -13.78 20.30 -8.60
N GLY A 111 -14.77 19.52 -8.18
CA GLY A 111 -16.05 19.35 -8.90
C GLY A 111 -15.99 18.48 -10.16
N ALA A 112 -14.83 17.94 -10.57
CA ALA A 112 -14.73 17.06 -11.76
C ALA A 112 -15.44 15.70 -11.60
N GLY A 113 -15.94 15.39 -10.40
CA GLY A 113 -16.69 14.17 -10.12
C GLY A 113 -15.82 12.91 -9.94
N LYS A 114 -14.56 13.05 -9.50
CA LYS A 114 -13.63 11.93 -9.23
C LYS A 114 -14.26 10.88 -8.30
N THR A 115 -14.75 11.32 -7.15
CA THR A 115 -15.45 10.48 -6.16
C THR A 115 -16.65 9.77 -6.77
N ARG A 116 -17.52 10.54 -7.46
CA ARG A 116 -18.81 10.05 -7.97
C ARG A 116 -18.67 9.08 -9.15
N PHE A 117 -17.77 9.38 -10.09
CA PHE A 117 -17.67 8.63 -11.34
C PHE A 117 -16.60 7.54 -11.33
N TYR A 118 -15.66 7.58 -10.39
CA TYR A 118 -14.58 6.60 -10.32
C TYR A 118 -14.51 5.88 -8.96
N ALA A 119 -14.42 6.60 -7.83
CA ALA A 119 -14.24 5.96 -6.53
C ALA A 119 -15.47 5.11 -6.13
N LYS A 120 -16.65 5.75 -6.05
CA LYS A 120 -17.91 5.10 -5.66
C LYS A 120 -18.23 3.88 -6.55
N PRO A 121 -18.21 3.95 -7.90
CA PRO A 121 -18.48 2.78 -8.74
C PRO A 121 -17.50 1.62 -8.53
N ASN A 122 -16.21 1.88 -8.29
CA ASN A 122 -15.23 0.82 -8.03
C ASN A 122 -15.41 0.16 -6.66
N ILE A 123 -15.83 0.92 -5.64
CA ILE A 123 -16.17 0.39 -4.32
C ILE A 123 -17.48 -0.40 -4.40
N MET A 124 -18.51 0.15 -5.05
CA MET A 124 -19.80 -0.51 -5.26
C MET A 124 -19.68 -1.78 -6.09
N ASN A 125 -18.71 -1.87 -7.02
CA ASN A 125 -18.42 -3.10 -7.74
C ASN A 125 -18.09 -4.23 -6.77
N ALA A 126 -17.42 -3.92 -5.65
CA ALA A 126 -17.10 -4.84 -4.56
C ALA A 126 -16.47 -6.13 -5.10
N ALA A 127 -15.33 -5.96 -5.75
CA ALA A 127 -14.61 -7.06 -6.36
C ALA A 127 -14.07 -8.01 -5.28
N ARG A 128 -13.38 -9.10 -5.66
CA ARG A 128 -12.78 -10.00 -4.68
C ARG A 128 -11.48 -9.39 -4.09
N ASN A 129 -11.62 -8.30 -3.34
CA ASN A 129 -10.57 -7.56 -2.67
C ASN A 129 -11.12 -6.89 -1.40
N SER A 130 -10.23 -6.61 -0.46
CA SER A 130 -10.48 -5.69 0.66
C SER A 130 -10.27 -4.24 0.20
N TYR A 131 -10.87 -3.30 0.92
CA TYR A 131 -10.76 -1.89 0.61
C TYR A 131 -10.19 -1.10 1.78
N VAL A 132 -9.29 -0.17 1.47
CA VAL A 132 -8.85 0.89 2.38
C VAL A 132 -9.20 2.20 1.72
N ILE A 133 -10.16 2.93 2.28
CA ILE A 133 -10.73 4.13 1.70
C ILE A 133 -10.33 5.33 2.55
N LEU A 134 -9.65 6.30 1.94
CA LEU A 134 -9.56 7.65 2.50
C LEU A 134 -10.80 8.42 2.06
N ASP A 135 -11.61 8.84 3.03
CA ASP A 135 -12.92 9.44 2.78
C ASP A 135 -13.01 10.83 3.43
N PRO A 136 -12.53 11.88 2.73
CA PRO A 136 -12.78 13.25 3.17
C PRO A 136 -14.29 13.46 3.33
N LYS A 137 -14.73 13.96 4.49
CA LYS A 137 -16.15 14.23 4.83
C LYS A 137 -17.05 13.01 5.07
N GLY A 138 -16.57 11.78 4.88
CA GLY A 138 -17.38 10.58 5.11
C GLY A 138 -18.48 10.34 4.07
N GLU A 139 -18.40 10.93 2.88
CA GLU A 139 -19.42 10.77 1.84
C GLU A 139 -19.42 9.37 1.23
N ILE A 140 -18.26 8.74 1.11
CA ILE A 140 -18.13 7.41 0.51
C ILE A 140 -18.68 6.35 1.47
N LEU A 141 -18.36 6.42 2.76
CA LEU A 141 -18.90 5.54 3.80
C LEU A 141 -20.43 5.63 3.83
N ARG A 142 -20.98 6.85 3.84
CA ARG A 142 -22.43 7.07 3.85
C ARG A 142 -23.13 6.41 2.68
N ASP A 143 -22.56 6.53 1.48
CA ASP A 143 -23.17 6.03 0.25
C ASP A 143 -22.95 4.52 0.03
N THR A 144 -21.85 3.96 0.53
CA THR A 144 -21.40 2.60 0.15
C THR A 144 -21.24 1.62 1.31
N GLY A 145 -21.16 2.07 2.57
CA GLY A 145 -20.92 1.22 3.74
C GLY A 145 -21.92 0.08 3.87
N HIS A 146 -23.22 0.40 3.95
CA HIS A 146 -24.29 -0.59 4.03
C HIS A 146 -24.35 -1.54 2.82
N LEU A 147 -23.93 -1.09 1.64
CA LEU A 147 -23.84 -1.95 0.46
C LEU A 147 -22.72 -2.99 0.63
N LEU A 148 -21.57 -2.59 1.17
CA LEU A 148 -20.44 -3.48 1.41
C LEU A 148 -20.80 -4.52 2.48
N GLU A 149 -21.45 -4.12 3.58
CA GLU A 149 -21.96 -5.06 4.60
C GLU A 149 -22.87 -6.12 3.97
N LYS A 150 -23.85 -5.70 3.15
CA LYS A 150 -24.74 -6.62 2.42
C LYS A 150 -24.00 -7.55 1.46
N LYS A 151 -22.80 -7.16 1.00
CA LYS A 151 -21.92 -7.98 0.15
C LYS A 151 -20.94 -8.84 0.96
N GLY A 152 -21.10 -8.89 2.28
CA GLY A 152 -20.31 -9.71 3.20
C GLY A 152 -18.95 -9.13 3.53
N TYR A 153 -18.81 -7.80 3.49
CA TYR A 153 -17.63 -7.12 4.03
C TYR A 153 -17.83 -6.82 5.50
N GLU A 154 -16.77 -6.98 6.28
CA GLU A 154 -16.65 -6.36 7.58
C GLU A 154 -16.26 -4.89 7.37
N VAL A 155 -17.14 -3.96 7.75
CA VAL A 155 -16.89 -2.52 7.62
C VAL A 155 -16.29 -2.02 8.92
N ARG A 156 -15.08 -1.46 8.82
CA ARG A 156 -14.36 -0.85 9.94
C ARG A 156 -14.14 0.62 9.63
N VAL A 157 -14.22 1.47 10.64
CA VAL A 157 -14.23 2.92 10.46
C VAL A 157 -13.32 3.56 11.49
N LEU A 158 -12.28 4.25 11.00
CA LEU A 158 -11.52 5.21 11.78
C LEU A 158 -12.09 6.60 11.49
N ASP A 159 -12.85 7.15 12.43
CA ASP A 159 -13.52 8.44 12.28
C ASP A 159 -12.79 9.55 13.04
N LEU A 160 -12.12 10.45 12.32
CA LEU A 160 -11.47 11.62 12.92
C LEU A 160 -12.35 12.89 12.91
N ILE A 161 -13.59 12.78 12.43
CA ILE A 161 -14.62 13.83 12.46
C ILE A 161 -15.50 13.66 13.71
N SER A 162 -15.92 12.42 13.98
CA SER A 162 -16.73 12.03 15.14
C SER A 162 -16.07 10.83 15.85
N MET A 163 -14.98 11.11 16.56
CA MET A 163 -14.12 10.10 17.21
C MET A 163 -14.87 9.17 18.16
N GLU A 164 -15.94 9.65 18.79
CA GLU A 164 -16.78 8.87 19.71
C GLU A 164 -17.58 7.74 19.03
N LYS A 165 -17.67 7.75 17.70
CA LYS A 165 -18.33 6.71 16.89
C LYS A 165 -17.33 5.85 16.11
N SER A 166 -16.04 6.15 16.24
CA SER A 166 -14.97 5.43 15.57
C SER A 166 -14.75 4.06 16.21
N HIS A 167 -14.26 3.11 15.41
CA HIS A 167 -13.55 1.97 15.95
C HIS A 167 -12.23 2.42 16.57
N CYS A 168 -11.75 1.68 17.55
CA CYS A 168 -10.48 1.97 18.21
C CYS A 168 -9.29 1.50 17.37
N TYR A 169 -8.20 2.28 17.41
CA TYR A 169 -6.94 1.99 16.73
C TYR A 169 -5.77 2.26 17.66
N ASN A 170 -5.13 1.19 18.14
CA ASN A 170 -3.96 1.28 19.00
C ASN A 170 -2.69 0.86 18.24
N PRO A 171 -1.75 1.79 17.98
CA PRO A 171 -0.51 1.48 17.29
C PRO A 171 0.40 0.46 17.99
N PHE A 172 0.30 0.30 19.32
CA PHE A 172 1.14 -0.63 20.08
C PHE A 172 0.90 -2.09 19.71
N VAL A 173 -0.34 -2.45 19.34
CA VAL A 173 -0.74 -3.81 18.96
C VAL A 173 0.05 -4.32 17.73
N TYR A 174 0.56 -3.41 16.90
CA TYR A 174 1.27 -3.74 15.67
C TYR A 174 2.80 -3.70 15.81
N LEU A 175 3.33 -3.49 17.02
CA LEU A 175 4.76 -3.50 17.29
C LEU A 175 5.22 -4.94 17.54
N GLN A 176 6.21 -5.40 16.77
CA GLN A 176 6.76 -6.76 16.93
C GLN A 176 8.24 -6.76 17.36
N ASN A 177 8.97 -5.70 17.06
CA ASN A 177 10.42 -5.61 17.30
C ASN A 177 10.87 -4.15 17.41
N ASP A 178 12.12 -3.95 17.81
CA ASP A 178 12.73 -2.63 18.02
C ASP A 178 12.64 -1.70 16.81
N ASN A 179 12.74 -2.24 15.58
CA ASN A 179 12.67 -1.41 14.39
C ASN A 179 11.27 -0.83 14.19
N ASP A 180 10.22 -1.52 14.61
CA ASP A 180 8.85 -1.04 14.48
C ASP A 180 8.56 0.07 15.49
N VAL A 181 9.10 -0.03 16.71
CA VAL A 181 9.09 1.06 17.70
C VAL A 181 9.77 2.31 17.13
N GLN A 182 10.98 2.17 16.56
CA GLN A 182 11.70 3.29 15.95
C GLN A 182 10.93 3.91 14.77
N LYS A 183 10.31 3.10 13.91
CA LYS A 183 9.49 3.59 12.79
C LYS A 183 8.25 4.33 13.28
N LEU A 184 7.58 3.84 14.32
CA LEU A 184 6.42 4.49 14.93
C LEU A 184 6.79 5.88 15.43
N VAL A 185 7.84 5.98 16.27
CA VAL A 185 8.31 7.27 16.82
C VAL A 185 8.76 8.21 15.70
N THR A 186 9.54 7.72 14.75
CA THR A 186 10.01 8.54 13.60
C THR A 186 8.84 9.08 12.79
N ASN A 187 7.83 8.24 12.50
CA ASN A 187 6.65 8.67 11.76
C ASN A 187 5.82 9.69 12.54
N LEU A 188 5.63 9.48 13.84
CA LEU A 188 4.92 10.42 14.70
C LEU A 188 5.61 11.80 14.70
N PHE A 189 6.93 11.87 14.90
CA PHE A 189 7.66 13.14 14.85
C PHE A 189 7.60 13.79 13.47
N LYS A 190 7.71 12.99 12.41
CA LYS A 190 7.62 13.50 11.03
C LYS A 190 6.24 14.06 10.70
N SER A 191 5.18 13.42 11.18
CA SER A 191 3.79 13.79 10.88
C SER A 191 3.27 14.92 11.77
N THR A 192 3.84 15.11 12.95
CA THR A 192 3.55 16.22 13.87
C THR A 192 4.43 17.46 13.61
N THR A 193 5.37 17.39 12.66
CA THR A 193 6.21 18.53 12.27
C THR A 193 5.59 19.29 11.09
N PRO A 194 5.31 20.59 11.22
CA PRO A 194 4.74 21.39 10.13
C PRO A 194 5.57 21.33 8.84
N LYS A 195 4.89 21.30 7.70
CA LYS A 195 5.56 21.30 6.39
C LYS A 195 6.29 22.64 6.20
N GLY A 196 7.61 22.58 6.01
CA GLY A 196 8.45 23.76 5.78
C GLY A 196 9.11 24.35 7.02
N SER A 197 8.77 23.87 8.22
CA SER A 197 9.56 24.15 9.43
C SER A 197 10.68 23.10 9.53
N GLN A 198 11.85 23.40 8.97
CA GLN A 198 13.07 22.76 9.45
C GLN A 198 13.32 23.32 10.85
N SER A 199 13.40 22.48 11.87
CA SER A 199 13.79 22.94 13.20
C SER A 199 15.17 23.60 13.07
N ASN A 200 15.28 24.86 13.49
CA ASN A 200 16.56 25.58 13.53
C ASN A 200 17.56 24.93 14.50
N ASP A 201 17.08 24.06 15.40
CA ASP A 201 17.90 23.32 16.35
C ASP A 201 17.41 21.85 16.47
N PRO A 202 18.03 20.92 15.72
CA PRO A 202 17.66 19.50 15.71
C PRO A 202 17.85 18.79 17.06
N PHE A 203 18.56 19.41 18.00
CA PHE A 203 18.84 18.83 19.31
C PHE A 203 17.55 18.49 20.07
N TRP A 204 16.62 19.45 20.17
CA TRP A 204 15.40 19.30 20.96
C TRP A 204 14.49 18.20 20.43
N ASP A 205 14.31 18.13 19.11
CA ASP A 205 13.49 17.08 18.48
C ASP A 205 14.14 15.71 18.64
N THR A 206 15.47 15.62 18.54
CA THR A 206 16.21 14.37 18.71
C THR A 206 16.12 13.87 20.15
N ALA A 207 16.33 14.75 21.13
CA ALA A 207 16.25 14.41 22.54
C ALA A 207 14.82 14.05 22.98
N ALA A 208 13.80 14.78 22.49
CA ALA A 208 12.41 14.43 22.73
C ALA A 208 12.04 13.07 22.12
N SER A 209 12.58 12.75 20.94
CA SER A 209 12.42 11.44 20.30
C SER A 209 13.06 10.32 21.12
N MET A 210 14.26 10.55 21.70
CA MET A 210 14.90 9.59 22.62
C MET A 210 14.05 9.32 23.86
N LEU A 211 13.49 10.36 24.48
CA LEU A 211 12.57 10.20 25.61
C LEU A 211 11.34 9.39 25.20
N LEU A 212 10.72 9.70 24.06
CA LEU A 212 9.58 8.93 23.58
C LEU A 212 9.93 7.47 23.30
N LEU A 213 11.10 7.20 22.71
CA LEU A 213 11.59 5.83 22.50
C LEU A 213 11.70 5.10 23.83
N ALA A 214 12.31 5.72 24.86
CA ALA A 214 12.42 5.11 26.18
C ALA A 214 11.04 4.72 26.75
N LEU A 215 10.06 5.63 26.67
CA LEU A 215 8.70 5.39 27.16
C LEU A 215 7.97 4.28 26.38
N VAL A 216 8.02 4.32 25.05
CA VAL A 216 7.36 3.32 24.20
C VAL A 216 8.01 1.95 24.35
N PHE A 217 9.35 1.88 24.46
CA PHE A 217 10.06 0.63 24.73
C PHE A 217 9.71 0.04 26.09
N TYR A 218 9.63 0.88 27.12
CA TYR A 218 9.20 0.45 28.44
C TYR A 218 7.79 -0.16 28.37
N LEU A 219 6.82 0.59 27.81
CA LEU A 219 5.45 0.12 27.72
C LEU A 219 5.31 -1.16 26.88
N HIS A 220 6.00 -1.24 25.75
CA HIS A 220 5.89 -2.40 24.86
C HIS A 220 6.40 -3.71 25.49
N TYR A 221 7.50 -3.63 26.27
CA TYR A 221 8.17 -4.82 26.81
C TYR A 221 7.78 -5.16 28.26
N GLU A 222 7.50 -4.16 29.08
CA GLU A 222 7.32 -4.35 30.53
C GLU A 222 5.86 -4.13 30.99
N ALA A 223 5.11 -3.25 30.32
CA ALA A 223 3.75 -2.93 30.73
C ALA A 223 2.72 -3.95 30.18
N PRO A 224 1.63 -4.20 30.92
CA PRO A 224 0.57 -5.09 30.46
C PRO A 224 -0.16 -4.50 29.24
N PRO A 225 -0.74 -5.33 28.35
CA PRO A 225 -1.31 -4.88 27.08
C PRO A 225 -2.34 -3.73 27.18
N GLU A 226 -3.13 -3.70 28.25
CA GLU A 226 -4.11 -2.65 28.54
C GLU A 226 -3.49 -1.27 28.79
N GLU A 227 -2.24 -1.21 29.24
CA GLU A 227 -1.51 0.04 29.49
C GLU A 227 -0.66 0.47 28.29
N GLN A 228 -0.53 -0.37 27.26
CA GLN A 228 0.26 -0.08 26.06
C GLN A 228 -0.47 0.88 25.12
N ASN A 229 -0.56 2.16 25.49
CA ASN A 229 -1.22 3.18 24.69
C ASN A 229 -0.61 4.57 24.91
N PHE A 230 -0.94 5.52 24.04
CA PHE A 230 -0.40 6.89 24.13
C PHE A 230 -0.94 7.70 25.32
N ALA A 231 -2.08 7.32 25.89
CA ALA A 231 -2.56 7.95 27.12
C ALA A 231 -1.60 7.63 28.28
N MET A 232 -1.17 6.38 28.39
CA MET A 232 -0.15 5.98 29.38
C MET A 232 1.21 6.63 29.12
N VAL A 233 1.62 6.79 27.85
CA VAL A 233 2.83 7.59 27.53
C VAL A 233 2.74 9.00 28.11
N MET A 234 1.57 9.64 28.02
CA MET A 234 1.34 10.97 28.59
C MET A 234 1.33 10.97 30.11
N GLU A 235 0.80 9.93 30.75
CA GLU A 235 0.89 9.75 32.21
C GLU A 235 2.33 9.58 32.68
N MET A 236 3.11 8.71 32.03
CA MET A 236 4.53 8.53 32.34
C MET A 236 5.31 9.84 32.18
N LEU A 237 5.02 10.61 31.13
CA LEU A 237 5.65 11.91 30.91
C LEU A 237 5.32 12.92 32.03
N ARG A 238 4.08 12.93 32.51
CA ARG A 238 3.67 13.74 33.67
C ARG A 238 4.34 13.26 34.96
N ALA A 239 4.45 11.96 35.15
CA ALA A 239 5.09 11.34 36.31
C ALA A 239 6.61 11.59 36.37
N GLY A 240 7.22 12.03 35.26
CA GLY A 240 8.61 12.46 35.20
C GLY A 240 8.82 13.97 35.37
N ALA A 241 7.76 14.75 35.65
CA ALA A 241 7.86 16.21 35.68
C ALA A 241 8.84 16.71 36.74
N ILE A 242 9.72 17.62 36.34
CA ILE A 242 10.70 18.25 37.22
C ILE A 242 10.07 19.52 37.83
N GLU A 243 9.65 19.41 39.09
CA GLU A 243 9.00 20.50 39.83
C GLU A 243 10.03 21.56 40.29
N ASP A 244 11.09 21.11 40.98
CA ASP A 244 12.17 21.96 41.46
C ASP A 244 13.46 21.71 40.65
N GLU A 245 14.05 22.78 40.09
CA GLU A 245 15.30 22.69 39.34
C GLU A 245 16.53 22.63 40.26
N ASP A 246 16.38 23.12 41.50
CA ASP A 246 17.45 23.23 42.50
C ASP A 246 17.47 22.04 43.49
N ASP A 247 16.39 21.26 43.57
CA ASP A 247 16.29 20.01 44.33
C ASP A 247 16.03 18.80 43.40
N PRO A 248 17.09 18.11 42.95
CA PRO A 248 16.97 16.96 42.06
C PRO A 248 16.56 15.70 42.85
N SER A 249 15.33 15.72 43.35
CA SER A 249 14.68 14.53 43.90
C SER A 249 14.23 13.62 42.75
N PRO A 250 14.41 12.29 42.86
CA PRO A 250 14.01 11.36 41.81
C PRO A 250 12.48 11.37 41.65
N SER A 251 12.03 11.57 40.41
CA SER A 251 10.61 11.50 40.07
C SER A 251 10.09 10.06 40.11
N PRO A 252 8.76 9.84 40.18
CA PRO A 252 8.19 8.51 39.98
C PRO A 252 8.68 7.80 38.70
N LEU A 253 8.88 8.54 37.61
CA LEU A 253 9.46 7.99 36.38
C LEU A 253 10.92 7.55 36.56
N ASP A 254 11.73 8.33 37.28
CA ASP A 254 13.12 7.97 37.58
C ASP A 254 13.21 6.69 38.42
N ASN A 255 12.31 6.54 39.40
CA ASN A 255 12.23 5.33 40.21
C ASN A 255 11.83 4.12 39.35
N LEU A 256 10.85 4.28 38.45
CA LEU A 256 10.42 3.22 37.54
C LEU A 256 11.57 2.69 36.65
N PHE A 257 12.37 3.59 36.08
CA PHE A 257 13.53 3.19 35.28
C PHE A 257 14.69 2.69 36.15
N SER A 258 14.80 3.12 37.40
CA SER A 258 15.78 2.58 38.36
C SER A 258 15.46 1.13 38.73
N ASP A 259 14.19 0.81 38.94
CA ASP A 259 13.74 -0.56 39.20
C ASP A 259 14.00 -1.46 37.99
N LEU A 260 13.68 -0.97 36.77
CA LEU A 260 14.01 -1.69 35.53
C LEU A 260 15.53 -1.94 35.39
N MET A 261 16.37 -1.01 35.83
CA MET A 261 17.83 -1.17 35.81
C MET A 261 18.30 -2.28 36.76
N ILE A 262 17.63 -2.46 37.91
CA ILE A 262 17.93 -3.53 38.85
C ILE A 262 17.56 -4.89 38.25
N ASP A 263 16.39 -4.98 37.61
CA ASP A 263 15.87 -6.23 37.07
C ASP A 263 16.52 -6.63 35.73
N ASN A 264 16.72 -5.67 34.82
CA ASN A 264 17.28 -5.90 33.49
C ASN A 264 18.18 -4.73 33.02
N PRO A 265 19.46 -4.70 33.44
CA PRO A 265 20.39 -3.61 33.14
C PRO A 265 20.63 -3.35 31.64
N ASP A 266 20.47 -4.37 30.79
CA ASP A 266 20.74 -4.28 29.35
C ASP A 266 19.51 -3.88 28.52
N HIS A 267 18.37 -3.59 29.17
CA HIS A 267 17.11 -3.26 28.53
C HIS A 267 17.23 -2.02 27.61
N ILE A 268 16.63 -2.09 26.42
CA ILE A 268 16.75 -1.03 25.41
C ILE A 268 16.13 0.30 25.87
N ALA A 269 15.03 0.24 26.62
CA ALA A 269 14.40 1.44 27.19
C ALA A 269 15.37 2.23 28.08
N LEU A 270 16.21 1.55 28.88
CA LEU A 270 17.22 2.18 29.73
C LEU A 270 18.28 2.91 28.91
N LYS A 271 18.73 2.33 27.80
CA LYS A 271 19.73 2.94 26.92
C LYS A 271 19.26 4.29 26.40
N TYR A 272 18.00 4.38 25.98
CA TYR A 272 17.38 5.63 25.55
C TYR A 272 17.11 6.57 26.73
N TYR A 273 16.66 6.05 27.88
CA TYR A 273 16.40 6.85 29.08
C TYR A 273 17.68 7.53 29.60
N HIS A 274 18.78 6.79 29.73
CA HIS A 274 20.09 7.34 30.13
C HIS A 274 20.63 8.35 29.13
N SER A 275 20.41 8.13 27.83
CA SER A 275 20.81 9.09 26.79
C SER A 275 20.09 10.42 26.96
N TYR A 276 18.78 10.37 27.22
CA TYR A 276 17.97 11.53 27.55
C TYR A 276 18.41 12.18 28.87
N HIS A 277 18.64 11.38 29.92
CA HIS A 277 18.88 11.82 31.30
C HIS A 277 20.33 12.28 31.59
N SER A 278 21.07 12.69 30.56
CA SER A 278 22.48 13.11 30.66
C SER A 278 22.69 14.63 30.83
N GLY A 279 21.62 15.42 30.70
CA GLY A 279 21.64 16.89 30.81
C GLY A 279 21.28 17.43 32.19
N SER A 280 21.40 18.75 32.38
CA SER A 280 20.92 19.43 33.60
C SER A 280 19.39 19.38 33.74
N SER A 281 18.85 19.51 34.96
CA SER A 281 17.41 19.52 35.24
C SER A 281 16.64 20.50 34.33
N LYS A 282 17.18 21.70 34.11
CA LYS A 282 16.63 22.70 33.19
C LYS A 282 16.56 22.21 31.73
N THR A 283 17.58 21.49 31.28
CA THR A 283 17.62 20.91 29.93
C THR A 283 16.60 19.78 29.79
N LEU A 284 16.54 18.89 30.78
CA LEU A 284 15.59 17.78 30.83
C LEU A 284 14.14 18.27 30.80
N LYS A 285 13.84 19.32 31.56
CA LYS A 285 12.52 19.98 31.58
C LYS A 285 12.16 20.56 30.22
N SER A 286 13.10 21.21 29.53
CA SER A 286 12.89 21.73 28.16
C SER A 286 12.62 20.61 27.15
N ILE A 287 13.30 19.46 27.28
CA ILE A 287 13.04 18.28 26.44
C ILE A 287 11.66 17.69 26.73
N GLN A 288 11.25 17.58 28.00
CA GLN A 288 9.90 17.10 28.38
C GLN A 288 8.82 18.01 27.82
N ILE A 289 8.98 19.33 27.91
CA ILE A 289 8.05 20.32 27.34
C ILE A 289 7.97 20.14 25.82
N THR A 290 9.11 19.92 25.15
CA THR A 290 9.15 19.67 23.71
C THR A 290 8.36 18.42 23.34
N LEU A 291 8.56 17.31 24.06
CA LEU A 291 7.80 16.07 23.82
C LEU A 291 6.30 16.25 24.12
N ALA A 292 5.95 16.89 25.23
CA ALA A 292 4.57 17.15 25.62
C ALA A 292 3.83 17.98 24.56
N ALA A 293 4.50 18.99 23.97
CA ALA A 293 3.93 19.78 22.87
C ALA A 293 3.68 18.95 21.61
N ARG A 294 4.56 17.98 21.29
CA ARG A 294 4.36 17.07 20.14
C ARG A 294 3.21 16.09 20.36
N LEU A 295 2.99 15.67 21.60
CA LEU A 295 1.97 14.72 21.99
C LEU A 295 0.67 15.36 22.51
N GLU A 296 0.58 16.70 22.51
CA GLU A 296 -0.52 17.47 23.12
C GLU A 296 -1.90 16.97 22.67
N LYS A 297 -2.03 16.57 21.40
CA LYS A 297 -3.29 16.06 20.83
C LYS A 297 -3.82 14.82 21.58
N PHE A 298 -2.95 13.99 22.15
CA PHE A 298 -3.33 12.81 22.94
C PHE A 298 -3.91 13.16 24.32
N ASN A 299 -3.82 14.42 24.78
CA ASN A 299 -4.53 14.85 25.99
C ASN A 299 -6.04 14.97 25.79
N LEU A 300 -6.52 14.99 24.54
CA LEU A 300 -7.95 15.01 24.26
C LEU A 300 -8.55 13.65 24.60
N GLU A 301 -9.55 13.62 25.49
CA GLU A 301 -10.24 12.40 25.90
C GLU A 301 -10.76 11.59 24.70
N SER A 302 -11.27 12.28 23.68
CA SER A 302 -11.75 11.64 22.44
C SER A 302 -10.65 10.89 21.69
N LEU A 303 -9.44 11.45 21.66
CA LEU A 303 -8.31 10.80 20.98
C LEU A 303 -7.72 9.68 21.85
N ALA A 304 -7.58 9.92 23.15
CA ALA A 304 -7.13 8.91 24.10
C ALA A 304 -8.04 7.66 24.03
N ALA A 305 -9.36 7.85 24.05
CA ALA A 305 -10.34 6.77 23.91
C ALA A 305 -10.19 6.04 22.57
N LEU A 306 -10.08 6.77 21.45
CA LEU A 306 -9.89 6.19 20.11
C LEU A 306 -8.61 5.35 20.01
N THR A 307 -7.56 5.69 20.76
CA THR A 307 -6.28 4.95 20.75
C THR A 307 -6.07 3.98 21.90
N SER A 308 -7.10 3.75 22.72
CA SER A 308 -6.99 2.92 23.92
C SER A 308 -6.93 1.41 23.63
N ALA A 309 -7.64 0.97 22.58
CA ALA A 309 -7.72 -0.42 22.15
C ALA A 309 -7.56 -0.52 20.63
N ASP A 310 -7.44 -1.74 20.11
CA ASP A 310 -7.47 -1.99 18.67
C ASP A 310 -8.67 -2.85 18.27
N GLU A 311 -9.45 -2.32 17.34
CA GLU A 311 -10.57 -2.99 16.69
C GLU A 311 -10.37 -3.04 15.16
N LEU A 312 -9.29 -2.44 14.66
CA LEU A 312 -9.03 -2.33 13.23
C LEU A 312 -8.43 -3.59 12.64
N ASP A 313 -7.70 -4.41 13.41
CA ASP A 313 -7.14 -5.71 13.02
C ASP A 313 -6.55 -5.67 11.58
N LEU A 314 -5.49 -4.88 11.43
CA LEU A 314 -4.96 -4.50 10.11
C LEU A 314 -4.47 -5.67 9.25
N GLN A 315 -3.99 -6.74 9.88
CA GLN A 315 -3.50 -7.92 9.17
C GLN A 315 -4.63 -8.60 8.38
N SER A 316 -5.82 -8.71 8.99
CA SER A 316 -6.95 -9.42 8.38
C SER A 316 -7.47 -8.83 7.08
N LEU A 317 -7.14 -7.56 6.76
CA LEU A 317 -7.44 -6.97 5.45
C LEU A 317 -6.86 -7.82 4.30
N GLY A 318 -5.72 -8.48 4.52
CA GLY A 318 -5.07 -9.37 3.55
C GLY A 318 -5.66 -10.79 3.48
N GLU A 319 -6.57 -11.14 4.39
CA GLU A 319 -7.02 -12.54 4.59
C GLU A 319 -8.52 -12.70 4.32
N LYS A 320 -9.35 -11.77 4.80
CA LYS A 320 -10.81 -11.76 4.65
C LYS A 320 -11.29 -10.45 4.02
N LYS A 321 -12.57 -10.38 3.64
CA LYS A 321 -13.17 -9.18 3.03
C LYS A 321 -13.42 -8.12 4.08
N VAL A 322 -12.55 -7.12 4.14
CA VAL A 322 -12.68 -5.97 5.04
C VAL A 322 -12.73 -4.68 4.23
N ALA A 323 -13.54 -3.72 4.66
CA ALA A 323 -13.55 -2.36 4.15
C ALA A 323 -13.23 -1.39 5.29
N LEU A 324 -12.01 -0.88 5.30
CA LEU A 324 -11.54 0.11 6.26
C LEU A 324 -11.73 1.51 5.70
N PHE A 325 -12.55 2.32 6.36
CA PHE A 325 -12.76 3.73 6.03
C PHE A 325 -11.99 4.60 7.02
N ALA A 326 -11.15 5.49 6.51
CA ALA A 326 -10.49 6.54 7.28
C ALA A 326 -11.14 7.88 6.93
N LEU A 327 -11.96 8.40 7.85
CA LEU A 327 -12.67 9.65 7.67
C LEU A 327 -11.79 10.78 8.20
N ILE A 328 -11.52 11.74 7.34
CA ILE A 328 -10.74 12.92 7.67
C ILE A 328 -11.58 14.19 7.49
N PRO A 329 -11.45 15.17 8.39
CA PRO A 329 -12.01 16.50 8.16
C PRO A 329 -11.28 17.17 6.97
N ASP A 330 -12.01 17.87 6.11
CA ASP A 330 -11.46 18.55 4.93
C ASP A 330 -10.89 19.93 5.26
N ASN A 331 -11.35 20.52 6.36
CA ASN A 331 -10.99 21.86 6.81
C ASN A 331 -9.88 21.88 7.87
N ASP A 332 -9.56 20.73 8.47
CA ASP A 332 -8.60 20.61 9.56
C ASP A 332 -7.63 19.45 9.31
N SER A 333 -6.33 19.70 9.48
CA SER A 333 -5.28 18.70 9.32
C SER A 333 -4.72 18.20 10.65
N SER A 334 -5.26 18.68 11.78
CA SER A 334 -4.76 18.45 13.14
C SER A 334 -4.56 16.98 13.49
N PHE A 335 -5.38 16.07 12.95
CA PHE A 335 -5.35 14.64 13.27
C PHE A 335 -4.82 13.76 12.13
N ASN A 336 -4.35 14.35 11.02
CA ASN A 336 -3.85 13.60 9.86
C ASN A 336 -2.61 12.74 10.19
N PHE A 337 -1.93 13.02 11.30
CA PHE A 337 -0.82 12.19 11.78
C PHE A 337 -1.26 10.76 12.11
N LEU A 338 -2.47 10.55 12.65
CA LEU A 338 -2.98 9.20 12.96
C LEU A 338 -3.16 8.37 11.70
N VAL A 339 -3.72 8.98 10.65
CA VAL A 339 -3.88 8.32 9.34
C VAL A 339 -2.52 7.99 8.72
N SER A 340 -1.51 8.86 8.94
CA SER A 340 -0.14 8.62 8.48
C SER A 340 0.51 7.43 9.20
N ILE A 341 0.28 7.29 10.51
CA ILE A 341 0.73 6.14 11.30
C ILE A 341 -0.02 4.88 10.85
N LEU A 342 -1.35 4.96 10.73
CA LEU A 342 -2.21 3.88 10.23
C LEU A 342 -1.70 3.32 8.92
N TYR A 343 -1.46 4.16 7.91
CA TYR A 343 -0.99 3.67 6.61
C TYR A 343 0.36 2.97 6.71
N THR A 344 1.28 3.52 7.51
CA THR A 344 2.62 2.94 7.66
C THR A 344 2.53 1.57 8.30
N GLN A 345 1.76 1.42 9.37
CA GLN A 345 1.55 0.13 10.02
C GLN A 345 0.76 -0.83 9.14
N LEU A 346 -0.27 -0.36 8.46
CA LEU A 346 -1.05 -1.18 7.53
C LEU A 346 -0.16 -1.76 6.43
N PHE A 347 0.70 -0.97 5.79
CA PHE A 347 1.65 -1.49 4.80
C PHE A 347 2.62 -2.51 5.42
N GLN A 348 3.15 -2.24 6.62
CA GLN A 348 4.05 -3.18 7.31
C GLN A 348 3.37 -4.52 7.58
N GLN A 349 2.16 -4.51 8.13
CA GLN A 349 1.39 -5.72 8.44
C GLN A 349 1.04 -6.51 7.17
N LEU A 350 0.61 -5.82 6.10
CA LEU A 350 0.30 -6.47 4.83
C LEU A 350 1.55 -7.07 4.15
N PHE A 351 2.70 -6.39 4.19
CA PHE A 351 3.94 -6.94 3.65
C PHE A 351 4.44 -8.12 4.47
N TYR A 352 4.39 -8.01 5.80
CA TYR A 352 4.76 -9.11 6.70
C TYR A 352 3.90 -10.36 6.43
N ALA A 353 2.57 -10.19 6.38
CA ALA A 353 1.65 -11.29 6.09
C ALA A 353 1.88 -11.88 4.69
N ALA A 354 2.14 -11.05 3.68
CA ALA A 354 2.44 -11.53 2.35
C ALA A 354 3.72 -12.39 2.34
N ASP A 355 4.83 -11.86 2.87
CA ASP A 355 6.15 -12.46 2.73
C ASP A 355 6.38 -13.65 3.66
N HIS A 356 5.92 -13.57 4.91
CA HIS A 356 6.23 -14.55 5.95
C HIS A 356 5.11 -15.57 6.18
N ILE A 357 3.84 -15.20 5.98
CA ILE A 357 2.69 -16.09 6.26
C ILE A 357 2.19 -16.76 4.97
N HIS A 358 2.10 -16.02 3.87
CA HIS A 358 1.46 -16.49 2.63
C HIS A 358 2.41 -16.74 1.45
N GLY A 359 3.72 -16.64 1.65
CA GLY A 359 4.72 -17.02 0.64
C GLY A 359 4.78 -16.08 -0.58
N GLY A 360 4.64 -14.78 -0.33
CA GLY A 360 4.84 -13.69 -1.30
C GLY A 360 3.57 -13.12 -1.93
N CYS A 361 2.36 -13.55 -1.52
CA CYS A 361 1.11 -12.97 -2.03
C CYS A 361 -0.05 -13.14 -1.05
N LEU A 362 -0.76 -12.05 -0.75
CA LEU A 362 -1.95 -12.09 0.10
C LEU A 362 -3.10 -12.90 -0.53
N PRO A 363 -3.80 -13.75 0.24
CA PRO A 363 -5.00 -14.46 -0.21
C PRO A 363 -6.11 -13.52 -0.67
N MET A 364 -6.25 -12.37 0.00
CA MET A 364 -7.16 -11.29 -0.35
C MET A 364 -6.35 -10.07 -0.82
N PRO A 365 -6.47 -9.63 -2.08
CA PRO A 365 -5.87 -8.38 -2.52
C PRO A 365 -6.46 -7.20 -1.75
N VAL A 366 -5.64 -6.21 -1.41
CA VAL A 366 -6.08 -4.98 -0.74
C VAL A 366 -6.04 -3.81 -1.72
N HIS A 367 -7.15 -3.10 -1.86
CA HIS A 367 -7.31 -1.97 -2.75
C HIS A 367 -7.41 -0.66 -1.99
N PHE A 368 -6.46 0.24 -2.25
CA PHE A 368 -6.47 1.57 -1.67
C PHE A 368 -7.22 2.53 -2.60
N MET A 369 -8.27 3.16 -2.07
CA MET A 369 -8.99 4.24 -2.72
C MET A 369 -8.71 5.52 -1.95
N MET A 370 -7.77 6.32 -2.46
CA MET A 370 -7.35 7.58 -1.85
C MET A 370 -7.90 8.72 -2.71
N ASP A 371 -9.08 9.25 -2.37
CA ASP A 371 -9.72 10.31 -3.16
C ASP A 371 -8.90 11.61 -3.15
N GLU A 372 -8.17 11.84 -2.06
CA GLU A 372 -7.30 13.00 -1.86
C GLU A 372 -5.91 12.54 -1.40
N PHE A 373 -4.91 12.64 -2.29
CA PHE A 373 -3.55 12.10 -2.05
C PHE A 373 -2.49 13.19 -1.86
N ALA A 374 -2.82 14.45 -2.12
CA ALA A 374 -1.87 15.57 -2.18
C ALA A 374 -1.52 16.17 -0.80
#